data_AF-A0A7X3XNN4-F1
#
_entry.id   AF-A0A7X3XNN4-F1
#
_cell.length_a   1.000
_cell.length_b   1.000
_cell.length_c   1.000
_cell.angle_alpha   90.00
_cell.angle_beta   90.00
_cell.angle_gamma   90.00
#
_symmetry.space_group_name_H-M   'P 1'
#
loop_
_entity.id
_entity.type
_entity.pdbx_description
1 polymer ?
#
loop_
_entity_poly.entity_id
_entity_poly.type
_entity_poly.pdbx_seq_one_letter_code
_entity_poly.pdbx_strand_id
1 'polypeptide(L)'
;MRNIVLLTLILGLTFTLNIQFEAVALIVKVVHFVPSDAEIPDNIDEDIDTSIKEAQEFFRRQMRRHGKFPKTFKVGKDENDEIHIHRVHGRFNALRYEHYSDLLDEIPKHLWPGDNVILVFLENPDFGDPPVTLFDSDICGVATDKLHIHQDTIYESVNSGIAVVVRDEKCALSIVVAHELGHAFGLSHYGESSNLMASFNSDVNINSKELDAWQTDWLDYVQYFNIQPTLGAIDFRVGGAPFIEMETQPWFEKNKIGFEFSFESVSLYYVQIISQHGLVFAYKQFEHGKDVFGIHIQKFNEEFTLPPIVAHHEYFIVKAMDRDGNYRIHKQLVPNNIPFIKGNLDALYLREDVNQDGKVDSQDLIVVASNYGINPDKNSTIKPDVNLDGVVDKKDLELVLKKMKDPGAAAPSLIKIKKTTTWGALKQK
;
A
#
# COMPACT_ATOMS: atom_id res chain seq x y z
N MET A 1 -71.12 4.20 16.23
CA MET A 1 -70.00 5.11 16.56
C MET A 1 -68.83 4.45 17.29
N ARG A 2 -68.99 3.35 18.05
CA ARG A 2 -67.86 2.67 18.73
C ARG A 2 -66.89 1.88 17.83
N ASN A 3 -67.28 1.52 16.61
CA ASN A 3 -66.43 0.71 15.71
C ASN A 3 -65.54 1.51 14.74
N ILE A 4 -65.74 2.83 14.62
CA ILE A 4 -64.94 3.67 13.70
C ILE A 4 -63.61 4.10 14.35
N VAL A 5 -63.60 4.30 15.69
CA VAL A 5 -62.41 4.73 16.43
C VAL A 5 -61.33 3.64 16.50
N LEU A 6 -61.70 2.36 16.47
CA LEU A 6 -60.75 1.25 16.49
C LEU A 6 -60.05 1.05 15.13
N LEU A 7 -60.72 1.37 14.02
CA LEU A 7 -60.14 1.25 12.68
C LEU A 7 -59.12 2.36 12.41
N THR A 8 -59.33 3.56 12.95
CA THR A 8 -58.36 4.68 12.83
C THR A 8 -57.09 4.42 13.65
N LEU A 9 -57.20 3.71 14.77
CA LEU A 9 -56.04 3.35 15.61
C LEU A 9 -55.21 2.20 15.02
N ILE A 10 -55.83 1.30 14.24
CA ILE A 10 -55.12 0.23 13.52
C ILE A 10 -54.46 0.77 12.24
N LEU A 11 -55.08 1.71 11.51
CA LEU A 11 -54.42 2.38 10.38
C LEU A 11 -53.30 3.34 10.81
N GLY A 12 -53.38 3.92 12.01
CA GLY A 12 -52.31 4.76 12.59
C GLY A 12 -51.07 3.97 13.02
N LEU A 13 -51.21 2.66 13.31
CA LEU A 13 -50.09 1.80 13.72
C LEU A 13 -49.41 1.05 12.56
N THR A 14 -50.01 1.01 11.36
CA THR A 14 -49.38 0.40 10.17
C THR A 14 -48.56 1.39 9.34
N PHE A 15 -48.57 2.69 9.67
CA PHE A 15 -47.50 3.60 9.27
C PHE A 15 -46.31 3.42 10.22
N THR A 16 -45.80 2.19 10.33
CA THR A 16 -44.38 2.02 10.61
C THR A 16 -43.68 2.71 9.45
N LEU A 17 -43.16 3.91 9.71
CA LEU A 17 -42.29 4.62 8.80
C LEU A 17 -41.20 3.61 8.41
N ASN A 18 -41.32 3.03 7.23
CA ASN A 18 -40.22 2.37 6.55
C ASN A 18 -39.24 3.48 6.18
N ILE A 19 -38.56 4.03 7.19
CA ILE A 19 -37.34 4.78 6.99
C ILE A 19 -36.35 3.72 6.55
N GLN A 20 -36.38 3.42 5.25
CA GLN A 20 -35.27 2.75 4.61
C GLN A 20 -34.13 3.76 4.71
N PHE A 21 -33.27 3.55 5.70
CA PHE A 21 -31.96 4.17 5.69
C PHE A 21 -31.27 3.58 4.47
N GLU A 22 -31.25 4.33 3.36
CA GLU A 22 -30.35 4.05 2.27
C GLU A 22 -28.94 4.18 2.85
N ALA A 23 -28.31 3.04 3.11
CA ALA A 23 -26.92 3.02 3.51
C ALA A 23 -26.14 3.79 2.45
N VAL A 24 -25.47 4.87 2.87
CA VAL A 24 -24.66 5.68 1.96
C VAL A 24 -23.58 4.76 1.38
N ALA A 25 -23.71 4.45 0.09
CA ALA A 25 -22.78 3.57 -0.59
C ALA A 25 -21.40 4.22 -0.60
N LEU A 26 -20.42 3.51 -0.06
CA LEU A 26 -19.02 3.90 -0.11
C LEU A 26 -18.50 3.57 -1.50
N ILE A 27 -18.08 4.60 -2.22
CA ILE A 27 -17.67 4.50 -3.63
C ILE A 27 -16.31 5.15 -3.84
N VAL A 28 -15.68 4.79 -4.95
CA VAL A 28 -14.60 5.56 -5.55
C VAL A 28 -15.22 6.63 -6.44
N LYS A 29 -15.03 7.91 -6.09
CA LYS A 29 -15.36 9.06 -6.93
C LYS A 29 -14.22 9.30 -7.90
N VAL A 30 -14.53 9.50 -9.17
CA VAL A 30 -13.53 9.69 -10.22
C VAL A 30 -13.47 11.16 -10.59
N VAL A 31 -12.28 11.74 -10.52
CA VAL A 31 -12.00 13.12 -10.90
C VAL A 31 -11.02 13.12 -12.05
N HIS A 32 -11.35 13.84 -13.12
CA HIS A 32 -10.43 14.14 -14.20
C HIS A 32 -9.97 15.58 -14.04
N PHE A 33 -8.72 15.79 -13.63
CA PHE A 33 -8.15 17.10 -13.34
C PHE A 33 -7.30 17.57 -14.51
N VAL A 34 -7.67 18.71 -15.08
CA VAL A 34 -7.06 19.26 -16.30
C VAL A 34 -6.42 20.61 -15.98
N PRO A 35 -5.08 20.71 -15.89
CA PRO A 35 -4.39 21.98 -15.76
C PRO A 35 -4.77 22.98 -16.86
N SER A 36 -4.61 24.28 -16.61
CA SER A 36 -5.10 25.33 -17.52
C SER A 36 -4.45 25.33 -18.91
N ASP A 37 -3.31 24.66 -19.04
CA ASP A 37 -2.52 24.52 -20.26
C ASP A 37 -2.49 23.08 -20.81
N ALA A 38 -3.29 22.18 -20.25
CA ALA A 38 -3.46 20.83 -20.78
C ALA A 38 -4.63 20.76 -21.76
N GLU A 39 -4.45 20.02 -22.84
CA GLU A 39 -5.52 19.62 -23.75
C GLU A 39 -6.19 18.35 -23.23
N ILE A 40 -7.49 18.21 -23.49
CA ILE A 40 -8.26 17.01 -23.13
C ILE A 40 -8.23 16.06 -24.32
N PRO A 41 -7.70 14.83 -24.19
CA PRO A 41 -7.76 13.84 -25.25
C PRO A 41 -9.20 13.43 -25.60
N ASP A 42 -9.46 13.15 -26.87
CA ASP A 42 -10.80 12.76 -27.35
C ASP A 42 -11.32 11.45 -26.72
N ASN A 43 -10.42 10.54 -26.35
CA ASN A 43 -10.73 9.20 -25.81
C ASN A 43 -10.58 9.10 -24.28
N ILE A 44 -10.45 10.24 -23.57
CA ILE A 44 -10.09 10.23 -22.15
C ILE A 44 -11.07 9.45 -21.25
N ASP A 45 -12.38 9.54 -21.54
CA ASP A 45 -13.38 8.85 -20.74
C ASP A 45 -13.28 7.32 -20.90
N GLU A 46 -12.96 6.85 -22.12
CA GLU A 46 -12.75 5.43 -22.42
C GLU A 46 -11.47 4.90 -21.75
N ASP A 47 -10.40 5.69 -21.73
CA ASP A 47 -9.13 5.32 -21.08
C ASP A 47 -9.30 5.22 -19.54
N ILE A 48 -10.00 6.18 -18.95
CA ILE A 48 -10.34 6.19 -17.52
C ILE A 48 -11.23 4.97 -17.19
N ASP A 49 -12.28 4.74 -17.97
CA ASP A 49 -13.20 3.62 -17.76
C ASP A 49 -12.50 2.27 -17.88
N THR A 50 -11.68 2.10 -18.92
CA THR A 50 -10.89 0.88 -19.16
C THR A 50 -9.94 0.61 -18.00
N SER A 51 -9.15 1.60 -17.58
CA SER A 51 -8.18 1.42 -16.50
C SER A 51 -8.83 1.08 -15.16
N ILE A 52 -9.98 1.69 -14.84
CA ILE A 52 -10.75 1.35 -13.63
C ILE A 52 -11.33 -0.07 -13.72
N LYS A 53 -11.91 -0.45 -14.86
CA LYS A 53 -12.47 -1.80 -15.05
C LYS A 53 -11.40 -2.89 -14.96
N GLU A 54 -10.22 -2.63 -15.52
CA GLU A 54 -9.07 -3.53 -15.41
C GLU A 54 -8.56 -3.64 -13.97
N ALA A 55 -8.47 -2.54 -13.23
CA ALA A 55 -8.15 -2.57 -11.80
C ALA A 55 -9.21 -3.35 -11.00
N GLN A 56 -10.50 -3.15 -11.29
CA GLN A 56 -11.60 -3.89 -10.66
C GLN A 56 -11.50 -5.40 -10.91
N GLU A 57 -11.22 -5.82 -12.15
CA GLU A 57 -11.02 -7.22 -12.50
C GLU A 57 -9.75 -7.80 -11.87
N PHE A 58 -8.67 -7.02 -11.79
CA PHE A 58 -7.47 -7.40 -11.06
C PHE A 58 -7.81 -7.78 -9.62
N PHE A 59 -8.44 -6.87 -8.87
CA PHE A 59 -8.79 -7.14 -7.46
C PHE A 59 -9.73 -8.34 -7.35
N ARG A 60 -10.76 -8.43 -8.19
CA ARG A 60 -11.71 -9.56 -8.22
C ARG A 60 -10.99 -10.90 -8.41
N ARG A 61 -10.04 -10.95 -9.35
CA ARG A 61 -9.22 -12.13 -9.64
C ARG A 61 -8.31 -12.49 -8.46
N GLN A 62 -7.66 -11.51 -7.84
CA GLN A 62 -6.80 -11.75 -6.67
C GLN A 62 -7.60 -12.25 -5.47
N MET A 63 -8.76 -11.64 -5.17
CA MET A 63 -9.66 -12.13 -4.11
C MET A 63 -10.05 -13.59 -4.33
N ARG A 64 -10.47 -13.95 -5.55
CA ARG A 64 -10.79 -15.33 -5.92
C ARG A 64 -9.60 -16.28 -5.78
N ARG A 65 -8.42 -15.86 -6.23
CA ARG A 65 -7.19 -16.68 -6.18
C ARG A 65 -6.86 -17.10 -4.75
N HIS A 66 -7.11 -16.23 -3.78
CA HIS A 66 -6.89 -16.48 -2.35
C HIS A 66 -8.11 -17.05 -1.63
N GLY A 67 -9.05 -17.66 -2.37
CA GLY A 67 -10.20 -18.36 -1.80
C GLY A 67 -11.28 -17.45 -1.21
N LYS A 68 -11.24 -16.14 -1.50
CA LYS A 68 -12.26 -15.17 -1.08
C LYS A 68 -13.37 -15.07 -2.13
N PHE A 69 -14.49 -14.47 -1.74
CA PHE A 69 -15.53 -14.11 -2.68
C PHE A 69 -14.97 -13.12 -3.73
N PRO A 70 -15.29 -13.26 -5.03
CA PRO A 70 -14.77 -12.40 -6.10
C PRO A 70 -15.42 -11.00 -6.05
N LYS A 71 -15.06 -10.20 -5.05
CA LYS A 71 -15.50 -8.82 -4.86
C LYS A 71 -14.42 -7.82 -5.24
N THR A 72 -14.86 -6.59 -5.45
CA THR A 72 -14.02 -5.44 -5.76
C THR A 72 -14.73 -4.16 -5.30
N PHE A 73 -14.04 -3.03 -5.36
CA PHE A 73 -14.58 -1.73 -4.99
C PHE A 73 -15.68 -1.27 -5.95
N LYS A 74 -16.59 -0.42 -5.47
CA LYS A 74 -17.57 0.27 -6.31
C LYS A 74 -17.04 1.62 -6.80
N VAL A 75 -17.45 2.00 -7.99
CA VAL A 75 -17.20 3.33 -8.57
C VAL A 75 -18.53 4.09 -8.66
N GLY A 76 -18.49 5.41 -8.50
CA GLY A 76 -19.64 6.26 -8.73
C GLY A 76 -20.12 6.17 -10.17
N LYS A 77 -21.43 6.04 -10.36
CA LYS A 77 -22.06 5.94 -11.67
C LYS A 77 -23.09 7.04 -11.90
N ASP A 78 -23.31 7.38 -13.15
CA ASP A 78 -24.31 8.36 -13.58
C ASP A 78 -25.69 7.72 -13.83
N GLU A 79 -26.61 8.47 -14.45
CA GLU A 79 -27.95 7.99 -14.79
C GLU A 79 -27.99 6.93 -15.90
N ASN A 80 -26.90 6.76 -16.66
CA ASN A 80 -26.75 5.80 -17.73
C ASN A 80 -26.02 4.52 -17.29
N ASP A 81 -25.70 4.38 -16.00
CA ASP A 81 -24.88 3.30 -15.44
C ASP A 81 -23.42 3.32 -15.95
N GLU A 82 -22.97 4.48 -16.45
CA GLU A 82 -21.58 4.76 -16.83
C GLU A 82 -20.81 5.35 -15.65
N ILE A 83 -19.47 5.31 -15.68
CA ILE A 83 -18.66 5.91 -14.62
C ILE A 83 -18.88 7.43 -14.61
N HIS A 84 -19.27 7.97 -13.47
CA HIS A 84 -19.43 9.42 -13.33
C HIS A 84 -18.06 10.08 -13.13
N ILE A 85 -17.53 10.66 -14.20
CA ILE A 85 -16.25 11.37 -14.20
C ILE A 85 -16.49 12.86 -13.91
N HIS A 86 -15.98 13.34 -12.78
CA HIS A 86 -16.03 14.75 -12.43
C HIS A 86 -14.84 15.50 -13.07
N ARG A 87 -15.09 16.24 -14.14
CA ARG A 87 -14.05 17.09 -14.75
C ARG A 87 -13.82 18.36 -13.95
N VAL A 88 -12.56 18.62 -13.60
CA VAL A 88 -12.12 19.80 -12.87
C VAL A 88 -11.05 20.50 -13.70
N HIS A 89 -11.32 21.74 -14.11
CA HIS A 89 -10.35 22.57 -14.79
C HIS A 89 -9.54 23.35 -13.76
N GLY A 90 -8.24 23.05 -13.69
CA GLY A 90 -7.29 23.75 -12.84
C GLY A 90 -7.12 25.20 -13.29
N ARG A 91 -6.94 26.11 -12.33
CA ARG A 91 -6.73 27.55 -12.56
C ARG A 91 -5.32 27.87 -13.03
N PHE A 92 -4.37 26.99 -12.70
CA PHE A 92 -2.96 27.14 -13.02
C PHE A 92 -2.49 26.08 -14.00
N ASN A 93 -1.31 26.31 -14.56
CA ASN A 93 -0.62 25.35 -15.42
C ASN A 93 -0.16 24.12 -14.64
N ALA A 94 0.21 23.07 -15.36
CA ALA A 94 0.61 21.80 -14.77
C ALA A 94 1.81 21.92 -13.80
N LEU A 95 2.76 22.82 -14.09
CA LEU A 95 3.90 23.13 -13.21
C LEU A 95 3.49 23.61 -11.81
N ARG A 96 2.29 24.17 -11.64
CA ARG A 96 1.84 24.58 -10.30
C ARG A 96 1.50 23.39 -9.40
N TYR A 97 1.20 22.23 -9.96
CA TYR A 97 0.72 21.05 -9.23
C TYR A 97 1.83 20.02 -8.97
N GLU A 98 3.08 20.45 -8.80
CA GLU A 98 4.22 19.59 -8.39
C GLU A 98 3.94 18.81 -7.10
N HIS A 99 3.06 19.34 -6.24
CA HIS A 99 2.59 18.67 -5.04
C HIS A 99 1.09 18.36 -5.15
N TYR A 100 0.69 17.11 -4.85
CA TYR A 100 -0.71 16.70 -4.90
C TYR A 100 -1.64 17.58 -4.04
N SER A 101 -1.12 18.20 -2.97
CA SER A 101 -1.88 19.13 -2.12
C SER A 101 -2.37 20.37 -2.88
N ASP A 102 -1.61 20.87 -3.85
CA ASP A 102 -2.02 22.02 -4.67
C ASP A 102 -3.25 21.70 -5.53
N LEU A 103 -3.38 20.45 -5.95
CA LEU A 103 -4.55 19.96 -6.69
C LEU A 103 -5.79 19.84 -5.79
N LEU A 104 -5.62 19.40 -4.55
CA LEU A 104 -6.73 19.22 -3.61
C LEU A 104 -7.43 20.54 -3.25
N ASP A 105 -6.70 21.65 -3.26
CA ASP A 105 -7.25 22.99 -3.03
C ASP A 105 -8.25 23.43 -4.11
N GLU A 106 -8.17 22.83 -5.31
CA GLU A 106 -9.03 23.15 -6.44
C GLU A 106 -10.14 22.14 -6.68
N ILE A 107 -10.02 20.92 -6.16
CA ILE A 107 -11.11 19.94 -6.19
C ILE A 107 -12.30 20.47 -5.35
N PRO A 108 -13.50 20.56 -5.94
CA PRO A 108 -14.70 21.01 -5.21
C PRO A 108 -14.96 20.20 -3.93
N LYS A 109 -15.26 20.89 -2.83
CA LYS A 109 -15.50 20.28 -1.50
C LYS A 109 -16.59 19.21 -1.45
N HIS A 110 -17.54 19.19 -2.37
CA HIS A 110 -18.56 18.14 -2.44
C HIS A 110 -18.02 16.82 -3.02
N LEU A 111 -16.90 16.88 -3.74
CA LEU A 111 -16.14 15.73 -4.21
C LEU A 111 -15.16 15.23 -3.15
N TRP A 112 -14.81 16.06 -2.16
CA TRP A 112 -13.88 15.70 -1.10
C TRP A 112 -14.28 14.39 -0.43
N PRO A 113 -13.29 13.66 0.12
CA PRO A 113 -13.46 12.24 0.36
C PRO A 113 -14.66 11.97 1.26
N GLY A 114 -14.92 12.76 2.31
CA GLY A 114 -15.93 12.36 3.29
C GLY A 114 -15.62 10.93 3.73
N ASP A 115 -16.53 9.99 3.47
CA ASP A 115 -16.34 8.54 3.64
C ASP A 115 -16.02 7.78 2.33
N ASN A 116 -15.73 8.46 1.24
CA ASN A 116 -15.41 7.90 -0.07
C ASN A 116 -13.92 7.97 -0.37
N VAL A 117 -13.48 7.18 -1.36
CA VAL A 117 -12.16 7.34 -1.99
C VAL A 117 -12.30 8.29 -3.18
N ILE A 118 -11.31 9.15 -3.40
CA ILE A 118 -11.19 9.92 -4.64
C ILE A 118 -10.05 9.33 -5.45
N LEU A 119 -10.34 9.00 -6.70
CA LEU A 119 -9.34 8.68 -7.72
C LEU A 119 -9.26 9.86 -8.68
N VAL A 120 -8.11 10.54 -8.69
CA VAL A 120 -7.82 11.69 -9.54
C VAL A 120 -6.93 11.25 -10.69
N PHE A 121 -7.39 11.44 -11.92
CA PHE A 121 -6.56 11.39 -13.12
C PHE A 121 -6.07 12.80 -13.42
N LEU A 122 -4.79 13.05 -13.20
CA LEU A 122 -4.13 14.32 -13.50
C LEU A 122 -3.60 14.28 -14.94
N GLU A 123 -4.08 15.21 -15.77
CA GLU A 123 -3.51 15.41 -17.10
C GLU A 123 -2.10 15.99 -17.01
N ASN A 124 -1.15 15.30 -17.64
CA ASN A 124 0.17 15.84 -17.90
C ASN A 124 0.17 16.44 -19.31
N PRO A 125 0.19 17.76 -19.48
CA PRO A 125 0.45 18.33 -20.79
C PRO A 125 1.80 17.85 -21.30
N ASP A 126 1.86 17.54 -22.60
CA ASP A 126 3.07 17.14 -23.31
C ASP A 126 4.05 18.33 -23.36
N PHE A 127 4.67 18.63 -22.23
CA PHE A 127 5.81 19.52 -22.21
C PHE A 127 6.99 18.72 -22.73
N GLY A 128 7.41 19.06 -23.95
CA GLY A 128 8.64 18.53 -24.51
C GLY A 128 9.80 18.54 -23.50
N ASP A 129 10.73 17.61 -23.69
CA ASP A 129 11.84 17.26 -22.80
C ASP A 129 12.46 18.48 -22.05
N PRO A 130 12.45 18.51 -20.69
CA PRO A 130 11.99 17.45 -19.77
C PRO A 130 10.49 17.52 -19.44
N PRO A 131 9.82 16.35 -19.31
CA PRO A 131 8.42 16.30 -18.90
C PRO A 131 8.23 16.88 -17.50
N VAL A 132 7.07 17.49 -17.26
CA VAL A 132 6.67 17.83 -15.90
C VAL A 132 6.39 16.54 -15.17
N THR A 133 7.23 16.24 -14.19
CA THR A 133 7.07 15.10 -13.29
C THR A 133 6.41 15.59 -12.02
N LEU A 134 5.43 14.83 -11.50
CA LEU A 134 5.10 14.99 -10.10
C LEU A 134 6.34 14.58 -9.28
N PHE A 135 6.82 15.47 -8.42
CA PHE A 135 7.95 15.21 -7.51
C PHE A 135 9.33 14.93 -8.14
N ASP A 136 9.72 15.62 -9.23
CA ASP A 136 11.08 15.51 -9.82
C ASP A 136 11.49 14.08 -10.24
N SER A 137 10.55 13.13 -10.38
CA SER A 137 10.83 11.70 -10.55
C SER A 137 9.83 11.01 -11.47
N ASP A 138 10.21 9.84 -12.03
CA ASP A 138 9.40 8.97 -12.90
C ASP A 138 8.20 8.31 -12.16
N ILE A 139 7.50 9.07 -11.33
CA ILE A 139 6.37 8.62 -10.52
C ILE A 139 5.07 8.81 -11.31
N CYS A 140 4.40 7.70 -11.59
CA CYS A 140 3.11 7.69 -12.30
C CYS A 140 1.90 7.94 -11.39
N GLY A 141 2.08 7.92 -10.07
CA GLY A 141 0.97 8.06 -9.14
C GLY A 141 1.41 8.27 -7.71
N VAL A 142 0.51 8.81 -6.91
CA VAL A 142 0.67 8.95 -5.47
C VAL A 142 -0.68 8.73 -4.82
N ALA A 143 -0.69 7.95 -3.77
CA ALA A 143 -1.88 7.75 -2.97
C ALA A 143 -1.58 7.84 -1.49
N THR A 144 -2.63 8.15 -0.76
CA THR A 144 -2.63 8.15 0.68
C THR A 144 -3.98 7.62 1.16
N ASP A 145 -3.94 6.78 2.18
CA ASP A 145 -5.09 6.38 2.99
C ASP A 145 -5.50 7.48 4.01
N LYS A 146 -5.20 8.75 3.69
CA LYS A 146 -5.29 9.95 4.56
C LYS A 146 -4.37 9.91 5.78
N LEU A 147 -3.09 9.71 5.51
CA LEU A 147 -2.03 9.93 6.48
C LEU A 147 -1.45 11.36 6.34
N HIS A 148 -2.17 12.38 6.82
CA HIS A 148 -1.52 13.67 7.13
C HIS A 148 -0.77 13.52 8.46
N ILE A 149 0.48 13.03 8.43
CA ILE A 149 1.40 13.18 9.56
C ILE A 149 1.82 14.64 9.62
N HIS A 150 0.98 15.50 10.18
CA HIS A 150 1.47 16.80 10.63
C HIS A 150 2.31 16.52 11.88
N GLN A 151 3.63 16.50 11.70
CA GLN A 151 4.76 16.18 12.61
C GLN A 151 4.52 15.69 14.05
N ASP A 152 3.51 16.15 14.79
CA ASP A 152 3.23 15.79 16.18
C ASP A 152 1.76 15.38 16.48
N THR A 153 0.87 15.30 15.48
CA THR A 153 -0.54 14.91 15.71
C THR A 153 -1.03 13.98 14.61
N ILE A 154 -1.36 12.74 15.00
CA ILE A 154 -1.99 11.76 14.12
C ILE A 154 -3.46 12.17 14.00
N TYR A 155 -3.88 12.69 12.86
CA TYR A 155 -5.30 12.88 12.59
C TYR A 155 -5.91 11.52 12.24
N GLU A 156 -6.89 11.11 13.05
CA GLU A 156 -7.70 9.92 12.86
C GLU A 156 -8.59 10.12 11.62
N SER A 157 -8.14 9.69 10.46
CA SER A 157 -9.05 9.54 9.33
C SER A 157 -9.47 8.09 9.23
N VAL A 158 -10.65 7.81 9.74
CA VAL A 158 -11.38 6.62 9.35
C VAL A 158 -11.87 6.78 7.92
N ASN A 159 -11.61 5.77 7.10
CA ASN A 159 -12.50 5.39 6.00
C ASN A 159 -12.45 6.23 4.72
N SER A 160 -11.40 6.99 4.43
CA SER A 160 -11.26 7.70 3.15
C SER A 160 -9.83 7.81 2.67
N GLY A 161 -9.66 7.83 1.35
CA GLY A 161 -8.36 7.86 0.70
C GLY A 161 -8.37 8.73 -0.55
N ILE A 162 -7.18 9.13 -0.98
CA ILE A 162 -6.96 9.85 -2.23
C ILE A 162 -5.91 9.08 -3.00
N ALA A 163 -6.22 8.75 -4.24
CA ALA A 163 -5.30 8.23 -5.22
C ALA A 163 -5.20 9.24 -6.36
N VAL A 164 -3.99 9.66 -6.71
CA VAL A 164 -3.71 10.54 -7.84
C VAL A 164 -2.87 9.73 -8.81
N VAL A 165 -3.31 9.64 -10.06
CA VAL A 165 -2.59 8.99 -11.15
C VAL A 165 -2.31 10.03 -12.22
N VAL A 166 -1.05 10.08 -12.66
CA VAL A 166 -0.63 10.94 -13.78
C VAL A 166 -0.90 10.21 -15.07
N ARG A 167 -1.58 10.86 -16.00
CA ARG A 167 -1.76 10.33 -17.34
C ARG A 167 -0.54 10.69 -18.19
N ASP A 168 0.30 9.71 -18.43
CA ASP A 168 1.48 9.79 -19.29
C ASP A 168 1.55 8.49 -20.10
N GLU A 169 1.98 8.55 -21.37
CA GLU A 169 2.09 7.36 -22.23
C GLU A 169 3.06 6.31 -21.69
N LYS A 170 4.04 6.72 -20.88
CA LYS A 170 4.97 5.82 -20.20
C LYS A 170 4.35 5.11 -19.00
N CYS A 171 3.26 5.64 -18.48
CA CYS A 171 2.57 5.08 -17.33
C CYS A 171 1.57 4.03 -17.80
N ALA A 172 1.79 2.77 -17.42
CA ALA A 172 0.80 1.71 -17.60
C ALA A 172 -0.42 2.00 -16.69
N LEU A 173 -1.38 2.78 -17.20
CA LEU A 173 -2.40 3.44 -16.39
C LEU A 173 -3.17 2.48 -15.48
N SER A 174 -3.60 1.32 -15.99
CA SER A 174 -4.38 0.35 -15.22
C SER A 174 -3.65 -0.23 -14.00
N ILE A 175 -2.36 -0.50 -14.13
CA ILE A 175 -1.57 -1.03 -13.00
C ILE A 175 -1.30 0.08 -11.98
N VAL A 176 -1.07 1.32 -12.43
CA VAL A 176 -0.91 2.49 -11.54
C VAL A 176 -2.22 2.73 -10.78
N VAL A 177 -3.36 2.76 -11.47
CA VAL A 177 -4.69 2.88 -10.84
C VAL A 177 -4.90 1.79 -9.79
N ALA A 178 -4.57 0.54 -10.09
CA ALA A 178 -4.69 -0.55 -9.11
C ALA A 178 -3.75 -0.36 -7.90
N HIS A 179 -2.49 0.05 -8.12
CA HIS A 179 -1.51 0.28 -7.06
C HIS A 179 -1.95 1.42 -6.13
N GLU A 180 -2.29 2.57 -6.70
CA GLU A 180 -2.69 3.77 -5.95
C GLU A 180 -4.02 3.56 -5.23
N LEU A 181 -4.98 2.86 -5.85
CA LEU A 181 -6.20 2.45 -5.13
C LEU A 181 -5.90 1.45 -4.02
N GLY A 182 -4.93 0.55 -4.19
CA GLY A 182 -4.45 -0.34 -3.13
C GLY A 182 -4.03 0.46 -1.88
N HIS A 183 -3.26 1.52 -2.08
CA HIS A 183 -2.92 2.47 -1.02
C HIS A 183 -4.14 3.18 -0.44
N ALA A 184 -5.04 3.70 -1.27
CA ALA A 184 -6.26 4.35 -0.80
C ALA A 184 -7.18 3.39 -0.01
N PHE A 185 -7.06 2.08 -0.23
CA PHE A 185 -7.73 1.03 0.55
C PHE A 185 -6.91 0.54 1.76
N GLY A 186 -5.79 1.19 2.09
CA GLY A 186 -4.99 0.92 3.27
C GLY A 186 -3.87 -0.09 3.09
N LEU A 187 -3.64 -0.62 1.87
CA LEU A 187 -2.47 -1.45 1.59
C LEU A 187 -1.20 -0.61 1.61
N SER A 188 -0.12 -1.21 2.09
CA SER A 188 1.20 -0.55 2.15
C SER A 188 2.18 -1.30 1.26
N HIS A 189 3.33 -0.69 0.96
CA HIS A 189 4.32 -1.32 0.10
C HIS A 189 4.82 -2.65 0.66
N TYR A 190 5.21 -3.55 -0.25
CA TYR A 190 5.75 -4.87 0.08
C TYR A 190 6.90 -5.23 -0.87
N GLY A 191 7.93 -5.92 -0.38
CA GLY A 191 9.23 -5.99 -1.05
C GLY A 191 9.33 -6.90 -2.29
N GLU A 192 8.30 -7.69 -2.62
CA GLU A 192 8.37 -8.65 -3.72
C GLU A 192 7.92 -8.03 -5.05
N SER A 193 8.78 -8.06 -6.08
CA SER A 193 8.53 -7.38 -7.36
C SER A 193 7.32 -7.90 -8.15
N SER A 194 6.87 -9.12 -7.90
CA SER A 194 5.62 -9.69 -8.45
C SER A 194 4.37 -9.14 -7.76
N ASN A 195 4.51 -8.59 -6.56
CA ASN A 195 3.41 -8.01 -5.80
C ASN A 195 2.97 -6.68 -6.44
N LEU A 196 1.66 -6.41 -6.45
CA LEU A 196 1.11 -5.13 -6.91
C LEU A 196 1.68 -3.97 -6.09
N MET A 197 1.83 -4.16 -4.77
CA MET A 197 2.31 -3.14 -3.84
C MET A 197 3.84 -3.08 -3.76
N ALA A 198 4.56 -3.71 -4.68
CA ALA A 198 6.00 -3.50 -4.79
C ALA A 198 6.33 -2.10 -5.29
N SER A 199 7.53 -1.62 -4.96
CA SER A 199 8.09 -0.40 -5.60
C SER A 199 7.95 -0.55 -7.11
N PHE A 200 7.21 0.39 -7.69
CA PHE A 200 6.68 0.29 -9.04
C PHE A 200 7.80 0.30 -10.09
N ASN A 201 7.65 -0.51 -11.13
CA ASN A 201 8.35 -0.38 -12.41
C ASN A 201 7.24 -0.26 -13.47
N SER A 202 7.23 0.83 -14.23
CA SER A 202 6.14 1.25 -15.12
C SER A 202 5.86 0.29 -16.26
N ASP A 203 6.82 -0.56 -16.60
CA ASP A 203 6.78 -1.35 -17.83
C ASP A 203 6.11 -2.72 -17.65
N VAL A 204 5.29 -2.90 -16.62
CA VAL A 204 4.76 -4.22 -16.24
C VAL A 204 3.25 -4.32 -16.43
N ASN A 205 2.82 -5.36 -17.15
CA ASN A 205 1.41 -5.71 -17.34
C ASN A 205 0.74 -6.05 -15.98
N ILE A 206 -0.43 -5.46 -15.71
CA ILE A 206 -1.23 -5.71 -14.49
C ILE A 206 -1.49 -7.21 -14.25
N ASN A 207 -1.55 -8.02 -15.32
CA ASN A 207 -1.82 -9.45 -15.23
C ASN A 207 -0.66 -10.26 -14.63
N SER A 208 0.58 -9.76 -14.73
CA SER A 208 1.75 -10.39 -14.08
C SER A 208 1.94 -9.96 -12.63
N LYS A 209 1.07 -9.09 -12.11
CA LYS A 209 1.05 -8.70 -10.70
C LYS A 209 0.11 -9.59 -9.90
N GLU A 210 0.43 -9.70 -8.62
CA GLU A 210 -0.33 -10.49 -7.65
C GLU A 210 -0.51 -9.70 -6.35
N LEU A 211 -1.52 -10.07 -5.57
CA LEU A 211 -1.59 -9.70 -4.16
C LEU A 211 -1.22 -10.93 -3.34
N ASP A 212 -0.68 -10.73 -2.15
CA ASP A 212 -0.48 -11.79 -1.18
C ASP A 212 -1.78 -12.09 -0.44
N ALA A 213 -1.84 -13.26 0.20
CA ALA A 213 -3.01 -13.69 0.97
C ALA A 213 -3.42 -12.62 2.00
N TRP A 214 -2.44 -12.07 2.73
CA TRP A 214 -2.66 -11.09 3.79
C TRP A 214 -3.25 -9.76 3.29
N GLN A 215 -2.87 -9.34 2.08
CA GLN A 215 -3.43 -8.14 1.44
C GLN A 215 -4.90 -8.41 1.05
N THR A 216 -5.21 -9.60 0.54
CA THR A 216 -6.60 -9.97 0.27
C THR A 216 -7.43 -10.17 1.54
N ASP A 217 -6.83 -10.61 2.65
CA ASP A 217 -7.52 -10.68 3.96
C ASP A 217 -7.89 -9.29 4.49
N TRP A 218 -7.03 -8.30 4.27
CA TRP A 218 -7.31 -6.90 4.58
C TRP A 218 -8.45 -6.37 3.70
N LEU A 219 -8.34 -6.50 2.38
CA LEU A 219 -9.39 -6.06 1.45
C LEU A 219 -10.71 -6.79 1.63
N ASP A 220 -10.70 -8.00 2.20
CA ASP A 220 -11.93 -8.75 2.52
C ASP A 220 -12.77 -8.02 3.58
N TYR A 221 -12.18 -7.17 4.41
CA TYR A 221 -12.90 -6.44 5.46
C TYR A 221 -13.04 -4.96 5.16
N VAL A 222 -12.16 -4.36 4.36
CA VAL A 222 -12.30 -2.97 3.91
C VAL A 222 -13.70 -2.71 3.37
N GLN A 223 -14.36 -1.72 3.96
CA GLN A 223 -15.74 -1.33 3.68
C GLN A 223 -16.06 -1.09 2.19
N TYR A 224 -15.08 -0.66 1.39
CA TYR A 224 -15.23 -0.42 -0.05
C TYR A 224 -15.47 -1.70 -0.87
N PHE A 225 -15.05 -2.86 -0.35
CA PHE A 225 -15.22 -4.16 -1.01
C PHE A 225 -16.49 -4.89 -0.52
N ASN A 226 -17.17 -4.36 0.50
CA ASN A 226 -18.30 -5.00 1.16
C ASN A 226 -19.60 -4.23 0.87
N ILE A 227 -20.39 -4.78 -0.06
CA ILE A 227 -21.57 -4.14 -0.67
C ILE A 227 -22.75 -3.99 0.31
N GLN A 228 -22.77 -4.79 1.36
CA GLN A 228 -23.74 -4.66 2.42
C GLN A 228 -22.96 -4.39 3.70
N PRO A 229 -23.10 -3.21 4.33
CA PRO A 229 -22.86 -3.12 5.76
C PRO A 229 -23.67 -4.27 6.36
N THR A 230 -23.02 -5.17 7.08
CA THR A 230 -23.71 -6.21 7.85
C THR A 230 -24.90 -5.54 8.54
N LEU A 231 -26.12 -6.09 8.39
CA LEU A 231 -27.32 -5.58 9.06
C LEU A 231 -27.05 -5.51 10.57
N GLY A 232 -26.60 -4.35 11.06
CA GLY A 232 -25.97 -4.24 12.38
C GLY A 232 -24.77 -3.29 12.45
N ALA A 233 -24.17 -2.90 11.32
CA ALA A 233 -23.33 -1.71 11.21
C ALA A 233 -24.23 -0.49 11.42
N ILE A 234 -24.57 -0.26 12.68
CA ILE A 234 -25.21 0.97 13.15
C ILE A 234 -24.37 2.11 12.60
N ASP A 235 -25.04 3.17 12.15
CA ASP A 235 -24.43 4.37 11.60
C ASP A 235 -23.51 5.03 12.66
N PHE A 236 -22.29 4.49 12.83
CA PHE A 236 -21.26 4.99 13.75
C PHE A 236 -20.72 6.34 13.30
N ARG A 237 -21.20 6.89 12.18
CA ARG A 237 -20.91 8.26 11.73
C ARG A 237 -21.38 9.31 12.73
N VAL A 238 -22.32 8.96 13.64
CA VAL A 238 -22.81 9.86 14.70
C VAL A 238 -22.22 9.50 16.09
N GLY A 239 -21.46 8.41 16.20
CA GLY A 239 -21.00 7.85 17.48
C GLY A 239 -19.48 7.71 17.65
N GLY A 240 -18.68 8.24 16.73
CA GLY A 240 -17.24 8.04 16.69
C GLY A 240 -16.91 6.64 16.17
N ALA A 241 -15.93 6.55 15.26
CA ALA A 241 -15.39 5.25 14.89
C ALA A 241 -14.96 4.49 16.14
N PRO A 242 -15.16 3.15 16.19
CA PRO A 242 -14.74 2.36 17.33
C PRO A 242 -13.33 2.75 17.76
N PHE A 243 -13.20 3.06 19.04
CA PHE A 243 -11.96 3.49 19.63
C PHE A 243 -11.05 2.27 19.70
N ILE A 244 -10.01 2.22 18.84
CA ILE A 244 -8.87 1.32 19.03
C ILE A 244 -7.76 2.23 19.54
N GLU A 245 -7.49 2.17 20.83
CA GLU A 245 -6.37 2.87 21.44
C GLU A 245 -5.28 1.86 21.79
N MET A 246 -4.05 2.25 21.49
CA MET A 246 -2.89 1.54 21.99
C MET A 246 -2.65 2.04 23.41
N GLU A 247 -3.05 1.26 24.42
CA GLU A 247 -3.01 1.73 25.83
C GLU A 247 -1.59 1.89 26.37
N THR A 248 -0.65 1.08 25.87
CA THR A 248 0.71 1.06 26.40
C THR A 248 1.73 1.36 25.34
N GLN A 249 2.84 1.98 25.78
CA GLN A 249 4.07 1.95 25.00
C GLN A 249 4.40 0.49 24.66
N PRO A 250 4.78 0.18 23.42
CA PRO A 250 5.19 -1.17 23.04
C PRO A 250 6.31 -1.65 23.96
N TRP A 251 6.26 -2.92 24.36
CA TRP A 251 7.39 -3.56 25.00
C TRP A 251 8.20 -4.34 23.97
N PHE A 252 9.51 -4.40 24.21
CA PHE A 252 10.45 -5.04 23.31
C PHE A 252 11.17 -6.14 24.07
N GLU A 253 11.10 -7.36 23.55
CA GLU A 253 11.83 -8.50 24.09
C GLU A 253 12.62 -9.16 22.95
N LYS A 254 13.92 -8.88 22.87
CA LYS A 254 14.80 -9.34 21.78
C LYS A 254 14.23 -8.99 20.38
N ASN A 255 13.76 -10.01 19.64
CA ASN A 255 13.21 -9.90 18.29
C ASN A 255 11.67 -9.86 18.31
N LYS A 256 11.07 -9.58 19.46
CA LYS A 256 9.62 -9.46 19.62
C LYS A 256 9.25 -8.04 19.95
N ILE A 257 8.17 -7.58 19.35
CA ILE A 257 7.44 -6.40 19.78
C ILE A 257 6.09 -6.85 20.31
N GLY A 258 5.70 -6.27 21.44
CA GLY A 258 4.38 -6.49 22.01
C GLY A 258 3.59 -5.20 22.08
N PHE A 259 2.28 -5.33 21.87
CA PHE A 259 1.32 -4.23 21.97
C PHE A 259 0.17 -4.64 22.87
N GLU A 260 -0.34 -3.65 23.60
CA GLU A 260 -1.61 -3.74 24.31
C GLU A 260 -2.58 -2.78 23.65
N PHE A 261 -3.69 -3.32 23.13
CA PHE A 261 -4.78 -2.53 22.58
C PHE A 261 -5.97 -2.56 23.53
N SER A 262 -6.71 -1.46 23.59
CA SER A 262 -8.06 -1.38 24.12
C SER A 262 -9.05 -1.04 23.02
N PHE A 263 -10.23 -1.63 23.12
CA PHE A 263 -11.33 -1.40 22.19
C PHE A 263 -12.68 -1.46 22.90
N GLU A 264 -13.58 -0.52 22.58
CA GLU A 264 -14.81 -0.32 23.36
C GLU A 264 -15.99 -1.23 22.97
N SER A 265 -16.05 -1.79 21.74
CA SER A 265 -17.24 -2.58 21.35
C SER A 265 -17.11 -3.48 20.12
N VAL A 266 -15.96 -3.48 19.44
CA VAL A 266 -15.74 -4.28 18.23
C VAL A 266 -14.57 -5.22 18.43
N SER A 267 -14.72 -6.46 17.99
CA SER A 267 -13.60 -7.41 17.98
C SER A 267 -12.56 -6.94 16.97
N LEU A 268 -11.32 -6.77 17.44
CA LEU A 268 -10.15 -6.60 16.59
C LEU A 268 -10.09 -7.74 15.57
N TYR A 269 -9.91 -7.40 14.31
CA TYR A 269 -9.85 -8.36 13.21
C TYR A 269 -8.43 -8.51 12.67
N TYR A 270 -7.72 -7.40 12.53
CA TYR A 270 -6.45 -7.38 11.84
C TYR A 270 -5.49 -6.34 12.42
N VAL A 271 -4.21 -6.68 12.54
CA VAL A 271 -3.15 -5.72 12.87
C VAL A 271 -2.00 -5.85 11.87
N GLN A 272 -1.47 -4.71 11.42
CA GLN A 272 -0.27 -4.59 10.59
C GLN A 272 0.76 -3.71 11.29
N ILE A 273 2.03 -4.08 11.15
CA ILE A 273 3.18 -3.29 11.57
C ILE A 273 3.96 -2.91 10.32
N ILE A 274 4.15 -1.61 10.14
CA ILE A 274 4.68 -1.02 8.93
C ILE A 274 5.89 -0.17 9.31
N SER A 275 6.95 -0.25 8.52
CA SER A 275 8.15 0.56 8.67
C SER A 275 7.87 2.05 8.44
N GLN A 276 8.79 2.92 8.88
CA GLN A 276 8.75 4.35 8.51
C GLN A 276 8.76 4.63 7.00
N HIS A 277 9.18 3.63 6.20
CA HIS A 277 9.22 3.70 4.74
C HIS A 277 8.00 3.05 4.08
N GLY A 278 6.96 2.72 4.86
CA GLY A 278 5.72 2.15 4.31
C GLY A 278 5.78 0.65 4.00
N LEU A 279 6.81 -0.06 4.46
CA LEU A 279 6.94 -1.52 4.22
C LEU A 279 6.30 -2.33 5.35
N VAL A 280 5.42 -3.27 5.03
CA VAL A 280 4.82 -4.17 6.04
C VAL A 280 5.87 -5.16 6.55
N PHE A 281 6.13 -5.17 7.86
CA PHE A 281 7.05 -6.10 8.53
C PHE A 281 6.37 -7.32 9.12
N ALA A 282 5.15 -7.14 9.62
CA ALA A 282 4.37 -8.20 10.22
C ALA A 282 2.89 -7.85 10.15
N TYR A 283 2.08 -8.90 10.15
CA TYR A 283 0.64 -8.80 10.25
C TYR A 283 0.11 -9.97 11.07
N LYS A 284 -1.07 -9.78 11.65
CA LYS A 284 -1.82 -10.85 12.31
C LYS A 284 -3.31 -10.66 12.07
N GLN A 285 -3.94 -11.75 11.64
CA GLN A 285 -5.39 -11.88 11.57
C GLN A 285 -5.88 -12.62 12.81
N PHE A 286 -6.98 -12.17 13.40
CA PHE A 286 -7.58 -12.79 14.59
C PHE A 286 -8.76 -13.69 14.20
N GLU A 287 -8.76 -14.94 14.69
CA GLU A 287 -9.79 -15.93 14.37
C GLU A 287 -11.13 -15.64 15.04
N HIS A 288 -12.20 -16.11 14.41
CA HIS A 288 -13.57 -15.98 14.92
C HIS A 288 -13.76 -16.78 16.22
N GLY A 289 -14.23 -16.13 17.29
CA GLY A 289 -14.80 -16.79 18.47
C GLY A 289 -13.81 -17.33 19.52
N LYS A 290 -12.49 -17.22 19.32
CA LYS A 290 -11.50 -17.48 20.39
C LYS A 290 -11.08 -16.21 21.11
N ASP A 291 -11.16 -15.07 20.45
CA ASP A 291 -10.86 -13.78 21.03
C ASP A 291 -12.14 -12.94 21.09
N VAL A 292 -12.66 -12.83 22.33
CA VAL A 292 -13.52 -11.74 22.84
C VAL A 292 -15.03 -11.80 22.54
N PHE A 293 -15.82 -12.09 23.59
CA PHE A 293 -17.21 -11.64 23.78
C PHE A 293 -17.31 -10.93 25.13
N GLY A 294 -17.73 -9.65 25.15
CA GLY A 294 -18.14 -8.94 26.37
C GLY A 294 -17.82 -7.45 26.37
N ILE A 295 -18.81 -6.61 26.76
CA ILE A 295 -18.77 -5.13 26.85
C ILE A 295 -17.91 -4.68 28.05
N HIS A 296 -16.64 -5.04 28.03
CA HIS A 296 -15.61 -4.55 28.95
C HIS A 296 -14.38 -4.21 28.11
N ILE A 297 -13.68 -3.13 28.45
CA ILE A 297 -12.38 -2.78 27.86
C ILE A 297 -11.49 -4.02 28.00
N GLN A 298 -11.16 -4.67 26.88
CA GLN A 298 -10.34 -5.87 26.89
C GLN A 298 -8.91 -5.48 26.56
N LYS A 299 -8.01 -5.84 27.48
CA LYS A 299 -6.58 -5.74 27.30
C LYS A 299 -6.12 -7.01 26.61
N PHE A 300 -5.55 -6.87 25.41
CA PHE A 300 -5.04 -8.00 24.65
C PHE A 300 -3.54 -7.84 24.45
N ASN A 301 -2.77 -8.81 24.93
CA ASN A 301 -1.32 -8.84 24.79
C ASN A 301 -0.97 -9.73 23.61
N GLU A 302 -0.42 -9.13 22.56
CA GLU A 302 0.07 -9.88 21.40
C GLU A 302 1.54 -9.65 21.17
N GLU A 303 2.22 -10.73 20.79
CA GLU A 303 3.64 -10.72 20.47
C GLU A 303 3.82 -10.98 18.98
N PHE A 304 4.48 -10.05 18.30
CA PHE A 304 4.91 -10.20 16.92
C PHE A 304 6.39 -10.55 16.92
N THR A 305 6.76 -11.65 16.28
CA THR A 305 8.16 -11.89 15.94
C THR A 305 8.48 -11.05 14.73
N LEU A 306 9.32 -10.05 14.91
CA LEU A 306 9.73 -9.20 13.82
C LEU A 306 10.97 -9.78 13.14
N PRO A 307 11.08 -9.66 11.81
CA PRO A 307 12.39 -9.79 11.19
C PRO A 307 13.34 -8.79 11.87
N PRO A 308 14.66 -9.01 11.86
CA PRO A 308 15.63 -8.12 12.51
C PRO A 308 15.35 -6.65 12.15
N ILE A 309 14.71 -5.91 13.06
CA ILE A 309 14.40 -4.50 12.85
C ILE A 309 15.71 -3.76 13.00
N VAL A 310 16.05 -2.98 11.99
CA VAL A 310 17.32 -2.27 11.99
C VAL A 310 17.18 -0.90 12.64
N ALA A 311 18.26 -0.48 13.29
CA ALA A 311 18.41 0.68 14.15
C ALA A 311 18.22 2.07 13.48
N HIS A 312 17.66 2.14 12.27
CA HIS A 312 17.41 3.41 11.55
C HIS A 312 15.94 3.80 11.48
N HIS A 313 15.05 3.01 12.07
CA HIS A 313 13.65 3.41 12.21
C HIS A 313 13.47 4.32 13.42
N GLU A 314 13.11 5.58 13.17
CA GLU A 314 12.70 6.50 14.24
C GLU A 314 11.33 6.12 14.80
N TYR A 315 10.51 5.50 13.96
CA TYR A 315 9.17 5.03 14.31
C TYR A 315 8.76 3.86 13.42
N PHE A 316 7.71 3.16 13.85
CA PHE A 316 6.92 2.29 12.99
C PHE A 316 5.46 2.73 13.06
N ILE A 317 4.67 2.28 12.11
CA ILE A 317 3.25 2.53 12.01
C ILE A 317 2.52 1.22 12.35
N VAL A 318 1.50 1.29 13.19
CA VAL A 318 0.61 0.17 13.49
C VAL A 318 -0.75 0.48 12.91
N LYS A 319 -1.25 -0.37 12.01
CA LYS A 319 -2.64 -0.31 11.56
C LYS A 319 -3.44 -1.39 12.26
N ALA A 320 -4.56 -1.03 12.87
CA ALA A 320 -5.45 -1.96 13.53
C ALA A 320 -6.85 -1.82 12.96
N MET A 321 -7.43 -2.91 12.47
CA MET A 321 -8.75 -2.98 11.83
C MET A 321 -9.72 -3.82 12.66
N ASP A 322 -10.95 -3.36 12.77
CA ASP A 322 -12.07 -4.11 13.35
C ASP A 322 -12.76 -5.03 12.34
N ARG A 323 -13.82 -5.73 12.77
CA ARG A 323 -14.59 -6.62 11.89
C ARG A 323 -15.55 -5.92 10.93
N ASP A 324 -15.77 -4.63 11.11
CA ASP A 324 -16.60 -3.82 10.21
C ASP A 324 -15.74 -3.15 9.12
N GLY A 325 -14.43 -3.35 9.15
CA GLY A 325 -13.48 -2.80 8.19
C GLY A 325 -13.01 -1.39 8.53
N ASN A 326 -13.37 -0.85 9.70
CA ASN A 326 -12.82 0.40 10.19
C ASN A 326 -11.42 0.12 10.72
N TYR A 327 -10.46 0.98 10.41
CA TYR A 327 -9.12 0.86 10.94
C TYR A 327 -8.56 2.18 11.44
N ARG A 328 -7.61 2.08 12.36
CA ARG A 328 -6.84 3.20 12.91
C ARG A 328 -5.36 2.99 12.63
N ILE A 329 -4.66 4.11 12.50
CA ILE A 329 -3.22 4.15 12.27
C ILE A 329 -2.59 4.80 13.49
N HIS A 330 -1.62 4.12 14.10
CA HIS A 330 -0.85 4.65 15.22
C HIS A 330 0.62 4.75 14.84
N LYS A 331 1.20 5.95 14.97
CA LYS A 331 2.64 6.17 14.79
C LYS A 331 3.31 5.97 16.14
N GLN A 332 4.21 5.01 16.21
CA GLN A 332 4.89 4.65 17.43
C GLN A 332 6.39 4.87 17.29
N LEU A 333 6.92 5.82 18.07
CA LEU A 333 8.36 6.06 18.13
C LEU A 333 9.07 4.81 18.66
N VAL A 334 10.25 4.54 18.11
CA VAL A 334 11.14 3.48 18.58
C VAL A 334 12.00 4.03 19.71
N PRO A 335 11.90 3.52 20.96
CA PRO A 335 12.77 3.96 22.04
C PRO A 335 14.26 3.80 21.71
N ASN A 336 15.05 4.85 21.97
CA ASN A 336 16.51 4.89 21.74
C ASN A 336 17.31 3.78 22.46
N ASN A 337 16.70 3.11 23.46
CA ASN A 337 17.38 2.15 24.35
C ASN A 337 17.10 0.68 24.00
N ILE A 338 16.40 0.39 22.91
CA ILE A 338 16.16 -1.01 22.54
C ILE A 338 17.42 -1.55 21.85
N PRO A 339 18.01 -2.65 22.36
CA PRO A 339 19.17 -3.27 21.74
C PRO A 339 18.74 -3.98 20.47
N PHE A 340 18.46 -3.22 19.41
CA PHE A 340 18.35 -3.77 18.07
C PHE A 340 19.71 -4.34 17.68
N ILE A 341 19.69 -5.45 16.97
CA ILE A 341 20.87 -5.92 16.26
C ILE A 341 21.25 -4.77 15.33
N LYS A 342 22.42 -4.15 15.53
CA LYS A 342 23.07 -3.27 14.54
C LYS A 342 23.44 -4.11 13.31
N GLY A 343 22.43 -4.62 12.61
CA GLY A 343 22.55 -5.13 11.25
C GLY A 343 22.46 -3.92 10.33
N ASN A 344 23.36 -3.83 9.36
CA ASN A 344 23.34 -2.75 8.38
C ASN A 344 22.22 -3.05 7.37
N LEU A 345 21.11 -2.29 7.36
CA LEU A 345 19.98 -2.52 6.45
C LEU A 345 20.36 -2.32 4.98
N ASP A 346 21.37 -1.49 4.71
CA ASP A 346 22.01 -1.44 3.40
C ASP A 346 22.26 -2.88 2.94
N ALA A 347 22.87 -3.73 3.77
CA ALA A 347 23.23 -5.06 3.33
C ALA A 347 22.06 -6.05 3.14
N LEU A 348 20.83 -5.79 3.64
CA LEU A 348 19.69 -6.71 3.51
C LEU A 348 18.75 -6.39 2.33
N TYR A 349 18.89 -5.20 1.73
CA TYR A 349 18.09 -4.76 0.58
C TYR A 349 18.92 -4.05 -0.49
N LEU A 350 20.25 -4.11 -0.43
CA LEU A 350 21.06 -3.71 -1.58
C LEU A 350 20.71 -4.63 -2.73
N ARG A 351 20.27 -4.04 -3.85
CA ARG A 351 20.08 -4.78 -5.09
C ARG A 351 21.38 -5.47 -5.51
N GLU A 352 22.50 -4.92 -5.07
CA GLU A 352 23.84 -5.42 -5.27
C GLU A 352 24.20 -6.66 -4.41
N ASP A 353 23.46 -6.96 -3.33
CA ASP A 353 23.56 -8.24 -2.60
C ASP A 353 22.67 -9.28 -3.30
N VAL A 354 23.13 -9.72 -4.47
CA VAL A 354 22.36 -10.57 -5.38
C VAL A 354 22.22 -12.00 -4.87
N ASN A 355 23.03 -12.41 -3.89
CA ASN A 355 23.00 -13.72 -3.26
C ASN A 355 22.25 -13.74 -1.90
N GLN A 356 21.90 -12.56 -1.38
CA GLN A 356 21.16 -12.32 -0.14
C GLN A 356 21.85 -12.86 1.12
N ASP A 357 23.19 -12.83 1.17
CA ASP A 357 23.96 -13.27 2.33
C ASP A 357 24.20 -12.17 3.37
N GLY A 358 23.69 -10.96 3.10
CA GLY A 358 23.79 -9.80 3.95
C GLY A 358 25.10 -9.04 3.78
N LYS A 359 25.79 -9.18 2.63
CA LYS A 359 27.01 -8.45 2.26
C LYS A 359 27.02 -8.22 0.76
N VAL A 360 27.65 -7.12 0.33
CA VAL A 360 27.99 -6.91 -1.08
C VAL A 360 29.49 -7.12 -1.25
N ASP A 361 29.87 -8.30 -1.73
CA ASP A 361 31.26 -8.69 -1.92
C ASP A 361 31.54 -9.38 -3.27
N SER A 362 32.69 -10.06 -3.38
CA SER A 362 33.07 -10.73 -4.62
C SER A 362 32.11 -11.86 -5.02
N GLN A 363 31.37 -12.42 -4.06
CA GLN A 363 30.42 -13.50 -4.31
C GLN A 363 29.21 -13.00 -5.11
N ASP A 364 28.74 -11.78 -4.83
CA ASP A 364 27.71 -11.10 -5.61
C ASP A 364 28.17 -10.85 -7.04
N LEU A 365 29.40 -10.37 -7.20
CA LEU A 365 29.99 -10.15 -8.52
C LEU A 365 30.07 -11.45 -9.34
N ILE A 366 30.40 -12.58 -8.69
CA ILE A 366 30.42 -13.91 -9.32
C ILE A 366 29.02 -14.32 -9.76
N VAL A 367 27.99 -14.06 -8.95
CA VAL A 367 26.61 -14.36 -9.30
C VAL A 367 26.17 -13.56 -10.53
N VAL A 368 26.41 -12.24 -10.58
CA VAL A 368 26.10 -11.41 -11.75
C VAL A 368 26.88 -11.91 -12.98
N ALA A 369 28.20 -12.09 -12.84
CA ALA A 369 29.05 -12.52 -13.96
C ALA A 369 28.70 -13.91 -14.51
N SER A 370 28.26 -14.83 -13.65
CA SER A 370 27.87 -16.19 -14.06
C SER A 370 26.54 -16.22 -14.82
N ASN A 371 25.76 -15.15 -14.73
CA ASN A 371 24.48 -14.99 -15.43
C ASN A 371 24.55 -13.94 -16.57
N TYR A 372 25.76 -13.48 -16.96
CA TYR A 372 25.94 -12.45 -17.98
C TYR A 372 25.29 -12.83 -19.33
N GLY A 373 24.50 -11.91 -19.88
CA GLY A 373 23.77 -12.06 -21.14
C GLY A 373 22.48 -12.88 -21.03
N ILE A 374 22.09 -13.30 -19.83
CA ILE A 374 20.83 -14.01 -19.58
C ILE A 374 19.74 -12.99 -19.21
N ASN A 375 18.51 -13.26 -19.63
CA ASN A 375 17.32 -12.62 -19.07
C ASN A 375 16.86 -13.50 -17.88
N PRO A 376 17.10 -13.09 -16.63
CA PRO A 376 16.91 -13.97 -15.49
C PRO A 376 15.42 -14.27 -15.27
N ASP A 377 15.12 -15.50 -14.86
CA ASP A 377 13.78 -15.86 -14.44
C ASP A 377 13.37 -14.97 -13.25
N LYS A 378 12.25 -14.25 -13.39
CA LYS A 378 11.70 -13.37 -12.35
C LYS A 378 11.41 -14.11 -11.03
N ASN A 379 11.29 -15.43 -11.07
CA ASN A 379 11.05 -16.28 -9.89
C ASN A 379 12.33 -16.89 -9.29
N SER A 380 13.51 -16.60 -9.84
CA SER A 380 14.78 -17.06 -9.28
C SER A 380 15.03 -16.41 -7.92
N THR A 381 15.44 -17.20 -6.93
CA THR A 381 15.88 -16.69 -5.61
C THR A 381 17.14 -15.83 -5.73
N ILE A 382 17.91 -16.02 -6.80
CA ILE A 382 19.10 -15.25 -7.14
C ILE A 382 18.69 -14.16 -8.13
N LYS A 383 19.04 -12.89 -7.85
CA LYS A 383 18.63 -11.72 -8.66
C LYS A 383 19.84 -11.05 -9.34
N PRO A 384 20.41 -11.66 -10.39
CA PRO A 384 21.65 -11.15 -11.01
C PRO A 384 21.46 -9.88 -11.85
N ASP A 385 20.23 -9.55 -12.26
CA ASP A 385 19.87 -8.29 -12.92
C ASP A 385 19.60 -7.25 -11.84
N VAL A 386 20.60 -6.39 -11.59
CA VAL A 386 20.67 -5.46 -10.46
C VAL A 386 19.89 -4.18 -10.78
N ASN A 387 19.92 -3.74 -12.04
CA ASN A 387 19.23 -2.53 -12.48
C ASN A 387 17.77 -2.77 -12.92
N LEU A 388 17.36 -4.03 -13.08
CA LEU A 388 16.03 -4.49 -13.48
C LEU A 388 15.63 -4.09 -14.90
N ASP A 389 16.60 -3.97 -15.81
CA ASP A 389 16.36 -3.67 -17.23
C ASP A 389 16.04 -4.92 -18.08
N GLY A 390 16.04 -6.10 -17.45
CA GLY A 390 15.68 -7.37 -18.07
C GLY A 390 16.85 -8.09 -18.74
N VAL A 391 18.08 -7.57 -18.65
CA VAL A 391 19.29 -8.23 -19.17
C VAL A 391 20.44 -8.08 -18.19
N VAL A 392 21.03 -9.20 -17.76
CA VAL A 392 22.27 -9.14 -16.95
C VAL A 392 23.44 -8.71 -17.82
N ASP A 393 23.95 -7.49 -17.64
CA ASP A 393 25.02 -6.93 -18.46
C ASP A 393 26.14 -6.23 -17.65
N LYS A 394 26.93 -5.40 -18.34
CA LYS A 394 28.05 -4.67 -17.74
C LYS A 394 27.59 -3.67 -16.67
N LYS A 395 26.41 -3.07 -16.82
CA LYS A 395 25.86 -2.10 -15.87
C LYS A 395 25.59 -2.76 -14.52
N ASP A 396 25.07 -3.99 -14.50
CA ASP A 396 24.85 -4.73 -13.26
C ASP A 396 26.15 -4.99 -12.50
N LEU A 397 27.19 -5.42 -13.23
CA LEU A 397 28.53 -5.60 -12.66
C LEU A 397 29.09 -4.27 -12.11
N GLU A 398 28.86 -3.16 -12.80
CA GLU A 398 29.31 -1.83 -12.37
C GLU A 398 28.59 -1.36 -11.10
N LEU A 399 27.29 -1.66 -10.94
CA LEU A 399 26.54 -1.36 -9.72
C LEU A 399 27.10 -2.11 -8.50
N VAL A 400 27.31 -3.43 -8.62
CA VAL A 400 27.92 -4.24 -7.55
C VAL A 400 29.32 -3.71 -7.21
N LEU A 401 30.17 -3.49 -8.21
CA LEU A 401 31.54 -2.97 -8.00
C LEU A 401 31.56 -1.58 -7.35
N LYS A 402 30.61 -0.72 -7.71
CA LYS A 402 30.49 0.62 -7.12
C LYS A 402 30.17 0.50 -5.63
N LYS A 403 29.23 -0.38 -5.26
CA LYS A 403 28.85 -0.57 -3.85
C LYS A 403 29.92 -1.27 -3.03
N MET A 404 30.66 -2.23 -3.60
CA MET A 404 31.81 -2.88 -2.93
C MET A 404 32.91 -1.87 -2.52
N LYS A 405 33.04 -0.74 -3.23
CA LYS A 405 34.03 0.30 -2.93
C LYS A 405 33.55 1.33 -1.90
N ASP A 406 32.27 1.28 -1.54
CA ASP A 406 31.68 2.16 -0.54
C ASP A 406 32.23 1.74 0.84
N PRO A 407 32.88 2.62 1.62
CA PRO A 407 33.55 2.26 2.88
C PRO A 407 32.64 1.67 3.98
N GLY A 408 31.31 1.61 3.75
CA GLY A 408 30.34 0.89 4.57
C GLY A 408 30.11 -0.59 4.20
N ALA A 409 30.58 -1.04 3.04
CA ALA A 409 30.58 -2.45 2.67
C ALA A 409 31.71 -3.15 3.44
N ALA A 410 31.38 -4.18 4.22
CA ALA A 410 32.35 -4.89 5.06
C ALA A 410 33.55 -5.34 4.22
N ALA A 411 34.72 -4.73 4.44
CA ALA A 411 35.89 -4.97 3.61
C ALA A 411 36.26 -6.46 3.60
N PRO A 412 36.51 -7.06 2.42
CA PRO A 412 37.06 -8.41 2.36
C PRO A 412 38.42 -8.41 3.05
N SER A 413 38.60 -9.29 4.03
CA SER A 413 39.92 -9.58 4.57
C SER A 413 40.79 -10.12 3.43
N LEU A 414 41.83 -9.36 3.05
CA LEU A 414 42.81 -9.73 2.03
C LEU A 414 43.28 -11.17 2.21
N ILE A 415 42.83 -12.08 1.35
CA ILE A 415 43.36 -13.43 1.26
C ILE A 415 44.80 -13.30 0.76
N LYS A 416 45.76 -13.47 1.67
CA LYS A 416 47.17 -13.65 1.30
C LYS A 416 47.28 -14.96 0.52
N ILE A 417 47.27 -14.86 -0.81
CA ILE A 417 47.59 -15.98 -1.69
C ILE A 417 49.06 -16.33 -1.43
N LYS A 418 49.31 -17.42 -0.68
CA LYS A 418 50.62 -18.05 -0.66
C LYS A 418 50.89 -18.57 -2.06
N LYS A 419 51.84 -17.94 -2.77
CA LYS A 419 52.41 -18.52 -3.99
C LYS A 419 53.13 -19.81 -3.62
N THR A 420 52.46 -20.96 -3.74
CA THR A 420 53.11 -22.27 -3.80
C THR A 420 53.60 -22.48 -5.23
N THR A 421 54.89 -22.21 -5.48
CA THR A 421 55.52 -22.59 -6.74
C THR A 421 55.91 -24.08 -6.70
N THR A 422 55.31 -24.87 -7.58
CA THR A 422 55.55 -26.30 -7.82
C THR A 422 56.86 -26.57 -8.60
N TRP A 423 57.99 -26.09 -8.10
CA TRP A 423 59.31 -26.32 -8.72
C TRP A 423 60.36 -26.95 -7.78
N GLY A 424 59.93 -27.48 -6.63
CA GLY A 424 60.84 -28.03 -5.61
C GLY A 424 60.97 -29.56 -5.54
N ALA A 425 60.33 -30.34 -6.44
CA ALA A 425 60.29 -31.80 -6.31
C ALA A 425 60.79 -32.52 -7.58
N LEU A 426 62.01 -32.22 -8.02
CA LEU A 426 62.78 -33.04 -8.96
C LEU A 426 64.26 -32.65 -8.87
N LYS A 427 64.98 -33.24 -7.89
CA LYS A 427 66.41 -33.61 -7.92
C LYS A 427 66.86 -34.00 -6.52
N GLN A 428 66.82 -35.30 -6.23
CA GLN A 428 67.87 -36.05 -5.54
C GLN A 428 67.51 -37.55 -5.57
N LYS A 429 67.92 -38.20 -6.66
CA LYS A 429 68.61 -39.49 -6.64
C LYS A 429 69.83 -39.35 -7.54
#